data_AF-A0A928RQA6-F1
#
_entry.id   AF-A0A928RQA6-F1
#
_cell.length_a   1.000
_cell.length_b   1.000
_cell.length_c   1.000
_cell.angle_alpha   90.00
_cell.angle_beta   90.00
_cell.angle_gamma   90.00
#
_symmetry.space_group_name_H-M   'P 1'
#
loop_
_entity.id
_entity.type
_entity.pdbx_description
1 polymer ?
#
loop_
_entity_poly.entity_id
_entity_poly.type
_entity_poly.pdbx_seq_one_letter_code
_entity_poly.pdbx_strand_id
1 'polypeptide(L)' 'MITLDKGKLKKEYKIEKFLDHSTIVRRFLELGLTVGQKVKVVATSLQKKVFLIEVRGYLLSIRTSLLEKVVVSQ' A
#
# COMPACT_ATOMS: atom_id res chain seq x y z
N MET A 1 -3.05 3.00 13.78
CA MET A 1 -2.05 2.86 12.70
C MET A 1 -1.85 1.39 12.43
N ILE A 2 -1.94 0.97 11.16
CA ILE A 2 -1.74 -0.43 10.74
C ILE A 2 -0.84 -0.47 9.51
N THR A 3 -0.34 -1.64 9.15
CA THR A 3 0.31 -1.86 7.86
C THR A 3 -0.74 -2.10 6.76
N LEU A 4 -0.43 -1.75 5.51
CA LEU A 4 -1.41 -1.76 4.43
C LEU A 4 -1.90 -3.17 4.05
N ASP A 5 -1.12 -4.22 4.30
CA ASP A 5 -1.51 -5.62 4.15
C ASP A 5 -2.67 -6.03 5.07
N LYS A 6 -2.80 -5.36 6.22
CA LYS A 6 -3.91 -5.56 7.19
C LYS A 6 -5.10 -4.66 6.90
N GLY A 7 -5.03 -3.85 5.84
CA GLY A 7 -6.11 -3.00 5.37
C GLY A 7 -7.35 -3.82 4.99
N LYS A 8 -8.53 -3.32 5.32
CA LYS A 8 -9.81 -3.90 4.90
C LYS A 8 -10.07 -3.54 3.44
N LEU A 9 -10.67 -4.48 2.72
CA LEU A 9 -11.07 -4.29 1.33
C LEU A 9 -12.05 -3.11 1.19
N LYS A 10 -11.96 -2.43 0.05
CA LYS A 10 -12.77 -1.29 -0.37
C LYS A 10 -12.71 -0.07 0.56
N LYS A 11 -11.77 -0.03 1.51
CA LYS A 11 -11.51 1.13 2.36
C LYS A 11 -10.31 1.93 1.85
N GLU A 12 -10.43 3.24 2.00
CA GLU A 12 -9.33 4.17 1.79
C GLU A 12 -8.53 4.34 3.08
N TYR A 13 -7.24 4.55 2.88
CA TYR A 13 -6.25 4.75 3.92
C TYR A 13 -5.28 5.85 3.49
N LYS A 14 -4.74 6.60 4.44
CA LYS A 14 -3.69 7.58 4.21
C LYS A 14 -2.33 6.98 4.57
N ILE A 15 -1.35 7.11 3.68
CA ILE A 15 0.02 6.66 3.93
C ILE A 15 0.68 7.60 4.93
N GLU A 16 1.16 7.06 6.04
CA GLU A 16 1.80 7.84 7.11
C GLU A 16 3.32 7.76 7.03
N LYS A 17 3.85 6.55 6.85
CA LYS A 17 5.30 6.32 6.76
C LYS A 17 5.62 4.99 6.10
N PHE A 18 6.89 4.84 5.73
CA PHE A 18 7.46 3.57 5.30
C PHE A 18 8.39 3.04 6.39
N LEU A 19 8.36 1.72 6.66
CA LEU A 19 9.21 1.05 7.66
C LEU A 19 10.59 0.66 7.11
N ASP A 20 10.91 1.09 5.89
CA ASP A 20 12.13 0.77 5.17
C ASP A 20 12.80 2.07 4.71
N HIS A 21 14.12 2.07 4.53
CA HIS A 21 14.89 3.23 4.05
C HIS A 21 15.66 2.93 2.76
N SER A 22 15.33 1.82 2.09
CA SER A 22 16.07 1.29 0.94
C SER A 22 15.47 1.66 -0.43
N THR A 23 16.06 1.08 -1.49
CA THR A 23 15.60 1.08 -2.89
C THR A 23 14.10 0.81 -3.07
N ILE A 24 13.48 0.06 -2.15
CA ILE A 24 12.05 -0.24 -2.20
C ILE A 24 11.20 1.02 -1.97
N VAL A 25 11.60 1.90 -1.05
CA VAL A 25 10.89 3.16 -0.83
C VAL A 25 11.00 4.05 -2.05
N ARG A 26 12.19 4.14 -2.67
CA ARG A 26 12.33 4.85 -3.95
C ARG A 26 11.35 4.31 -5.00
N ARG A 27 11.22 2.99 -5.11
CA ARG A 27 10.27 2.37 -6.04
C ARG A 27 8.81 2.71 -5.71
N PHE A 28 8.44 2.74 -4.44
CA PHE A 28 7.12 3.19 -4.01
C PHE A 28 6.85 4.64 -4.42
N LEU A 29 7.80 5.54 -4.21
CA LEU A 29 7.70 6.94 -4.60
C LEU A 29 7.55 7.10 -6.13
N GLU A 30 8.35 6.36 -6.91
CA GLU A 30 8.25 6.32 -8.39
C GLU A 30 6.87 5.83 -8.86
N LEU A 31 6.26 4.91 -8.11
CA LEU A 31 4.91 4.39 -8.35
C LEU A 31 3.81 5.27 -7.71
N GLY A 32 4.17 6.42 -7.15
CA GLY A 32 3.25 7.42 -6.58
C GLY A 32 2.66 7.07 -5.20
N LEU A 33 3.19 6.06 -4.52
CA LEU A 33 2.95 5.84 -3.09
C LEU A 33 3.82 6.81 -2.30
N THR A 34 3.25 7.94 -1.90
CA THR A 34 3.93 8.99 -1.12
C THR A 34 3.27 9.16 0.25
N VAL A 35 4.03 9.64 1.24
CA VAL A 35 3.45 10.03 2.54
C VAL A 35 2.36 11.09 2.32
N GLY A 36 1.24 10.95 3.02
CA GLY A 36 0.05 11.78 2.89
C GLY A 36 -0.92 11.36 1.78
N GLN A 37 -0.51 10.47 0.88
CA GLN A 37 -1.34 10.00 -0.23
C GLN A 37 -2.44 9.05 0.26
N LYS A 38 -3.63 9.16 -0.36
CA LYS A 38 -4.70 8.17 -0.20
C LYS A 38 -4.47 6.95 -1.07
N VAL A 39 -4.65 5.78 -0.47
CA VAL A 39 -4.57 4.46 -1.10
C VAL A 39 -5.77 3.63 -0.72
N LYS A 40 -6.35 2.92 -1.67
CA LYS A 40 -7.49 2.03 -1.43
C LYS A 40 -7.11 0.60 -1.72
N VAL A 41 -7.48 -0.32 -0.82
CA VAL A 41 -7.32 -1.75 -1.09
C VAL A 41 -8.53 -2.23 -1.89
N VAL A 42 -8.36 -2.53 -3.18
CA VAL A 42 -9.46 -2.89 -4.08
C VAL A 42 -9.78 -4.38 -3.97
N ALA A 43 -8.76 -5.23 -4.05
CA ALA A 43 -8.88 -6.68 -3.99
C ALA A 43 -7.61 -7.32 -3.42
N THR A 44 -7.70 -8.61 -3.09
CA THR A 44 -6.55 -9.42 -2.69
C THR A 44 -6.68 -10.81 -3.30
N SER A 45 -5.54 -11.43 -3.61
CA SER A 45 -5.48 -12.83 -4.02
C SER A 45 -6.10 -13.75 -2.97
N LEU A 46 -6.57 -14.94 -3.37
CA LEU A 46 -7.14 -15.97 -2.47
C LEU A 46 -6.25 -16.25 -1.24
N GLN A 47 -4.93 -16.31 -1.43
CA GLN A 47 -3.95 -16.57 -0.37
C GLN A 47 -3.42 -15.30 0.33
N LYS A 48 -3.97 -14.11 0.02
CA LYS A 48 -3.50 -12.81 0.53
C LYS A 48 -1.99 -12.58 0.34
N LYS A 49 -1.42 -13.04 -0.78
CA LYS A 49 0.00 -12.85 -1.15
C LYS A 49 0.22 -11.62 -2.05
N VAL A 50 -0.82 -11.20 -2.76
CA VAL A 50 -0.82 -10.04 -3.65
C VAL A 50 -2.10 -9.25 -3.42
N PHE A 51 -1.98 -7.94 -3.35
CA PHE A 51 -3.08 -7.01 -3.19
C PHE A 51 -3.14 -6.10 -4.41
N LEU A 52 -4.36 -5.87 -4.88
CA LEU A 52 -4.67 -4.84 -5.85
C LEU A 52 -5.01 -3.58 -5.09
N ILE A 53 -4.20 -2.54 -5.25
CA ILE A 53 -4.42 -1.23 -4.64
C ILE A 53 -4.70 -0.18 -5.70
N GLU A 54 -5.46 0.83 -5.33
CA GLU A 54 -5.69 2.02 -6.15
C GLU A 54 -4.96 3.20 -5.52
N VAL A 55 -4.13 3.87 -6.31
CA VAL A 55 -3.36 5.06 -5.94
C VAL A 55 -3.44 6.03 -7.10
N ARG A 56 -3.84 7.28 -6.84
CA ARG A 56 -3.95 8.34 -7.88
C ARG A 56 -4.74 7.92 -9.13
N GLY A 57 -5.75 7.07 -8.97
CA GLY A 57 -6.62 6.61 -10.06
C GLY A 57 -6.07 5.47 -10.92
N TYR A 58 -4.87 4.95 -10.65
CA TYR A 58 -4.36 3.73 -11.30
C TYR A 58 -4.29 2.56 -10.32
N LEU A 59 -4.39 1.36 -10.88
CA LEU A 59 -4.37 0.10 -10.15
C LEU A 59 -2.96 -0.50 -10.16
N LEU A 60 -2.48 -0.89 -8.98
CA LEU A 60 -1.19 -1.58 -8.81
C LEU A 60 -1.39 -2.90 -8.08
N SER A 61 -0.77 -3.95 -8.62
CA SER A 61 -0.66 -5.25 -7.94
C SER A 61 0.65 -5.29 -7.15
N ILE A 62 0.57 -5.37 -5.83
CA ILE A 62 1.73 -5.34 -4.93
C ILE A 62 1.72 -6.58 -4.03
N ARG A 63 2.90 -7.20 -3.86
CA ARG A 63 3.07 -8.34 -2.94
C ARG A 63 2.93 -7.91 -1.48
N THR A 64 2.40 -8.80 -0.66
CA THR A 64 2.21 -8.60 0.79
C THR A 64 3.50 -8.18 1.50
N SER A 65 4.62 -8.81 1.19
CA SER A 65 5.93 -8.49 1.77
C SER A 65 6.41 -7.05 1.53
N LEU A 66 5.86 -6.38 0.51
CA LEU A 66 6.11 -4.98 0.24
C LEU A 66 5.10 -4.09 0.99
N LEU A 67 3.84 -4.50 1.08
CA LEU A 67 2.79 -3.75 1.80
C LEU A 67 2.94 -3.75 3.31
N GLU A 68 3.57 -4.78 3.89
CA GLU A 68 3.96 -4.83 5.30
C GLU A 68 4.90 -3.66 5.68
N LYS A 69 5.57 -3.05 4.69
CA LYS A 69 6.46 -1.90 4.88
C LYS A 69 5.75 -0.56 4.80
N VAL A 70 4.47 -0.52 4.45
CA VAL A 70 3.68 0.70 4.27
C VAL A 70 2.75 0.86 5.47
N VAL A 71 2.99 1.89 6.28
CA VAL A 71 2.14 2.21 7.44
C VAL A 71 1.07 3.20 7.03
N VAL A 72 -0.15 2.90 7.41
CA VAL A 72 -1.33 3.68 7.06
C VAL A 72 -2.24 3.99 8.26
N SER A 73 -2.98 5.07 8.11
CA SER A 73 -4.08 5.52 8.98
C SER A 73 -5.40 5.50 8.19
N GLN A 74 -6.54 5.42 8.89
CA GLN A 74 -7.86 5.62 8.29
C GLN A 74 -8.17 7.11 8.21
#